data_AF-A0A7V3YK15-F1
#
_entry.id   AF-A0A7V3YK15-F1
#
_cell.length_a   1.000
_cell.length_b   1.000
_cell.length_c   1.000
_cell.angle_alpha   90.00
_cell.angle_beta   90.00
_cell.angle_gamma   90.00
#
_symmetry.space_group_name_H-M   'P 1'
#
loop_
_entity.id
_entity.type
_entity.pdbx_description
1 polymer ?
#
loop_
_entity_poly.entity_id
_entity_poly.type
_entity_poly.pdbx_seq_one_letter_code
_entity_poly.pdbx_strand_id
1 'polypeptide(L)' 'MLVTVRIGTSGWIYDHWRGVVYPENLPKRAWLAFYATLFDTVEI' A
#
# COMPACT_ATOMS: atom_id res chain seq x y z
N MET A 1 -18.75 -16.08 16.48
CA MET A 1 -18.34 -14.73 16.03
C MET A 1 -17.10 -14.90 15.18
N LEU A 2 -17.06 -14.34 13.97
CA LEU A 2 -15.82 -14.28 13.18
C LEU A 2 -15.03 -13.05 13.61
N VAL A 3 -13.72 -13.20 13.75
CA VAL A 3 -12.81 -12.08 14.07
C VAL A 3 -12.32 -11.47 12.76
N THR A 4 -12.40 -10.15 12.64
CA THR A 4 -11.82 -9.42 11.51
C THR A 4 -10.35 -9.12 11.81
N VAL A 5 -9.45 -9.65 10.98
CA VAL A 5 -8.02 -9.34 10.99
C VAL A 5 -7.72 -8.38 9.84
N ARG A 6 -6.99 -7.29 10.11
CA ARG A 6 -6.52 -6.36 9.09
C ARG A 6 -5.03 -6.57 8.86
N ILE A 7 -4.63 -6.63 7.59
CA ILE A 7 -3.23 -6.85 7.18
C ILE A 7 -2.80 -5.63 6.35
N GLY A 8 -1.57 -5.17 6.61
CA GLY A 8 -0.94 -4.02 5.95
C GLY A 8 0.56 -3.97 6.27
N THR A 9 1.19 -2.84 5.95
CA THR A 9 2.64 -2.61 6.15
C THR A 9 2.93 -1.43 7.08
N SER A 10 4.19 -1.31 7.54
CA SER A 10 4.68 -0.16 8.32
C SER A 10 5.03 1.04 7.43
N GLY A 11 4.03 1.56 6.73
CA GLY A 11 4.16 2.64 5.76
C GLY A 11 4.00 2.15 4.32
N TRP A 12 3.90 3.08 3.38
CA TRP A 12 3.62 2.79 1.96
C TRP A 12 4.55 3.53 0.98
N ILE A 13 5.47 4.38 1.47
CA ILE A 13 6.36 5.19 0.64
C ILE A 13 7.76 4.55 0.63
N TYR A 14 7.94 3.59 -0.27
CA TYR A 14 9.23 2.93 -0.49
C TYR A 14 9.61 2.95 -1.96
N ASP A 15 10.73 3.57 -2.31
CA ASP A 15 11.12 3.74 -3.71
C ASP A 15 11.39 2.42 -4.44
N HIS A 16 11.87 1.43 -3.71
CA HIS A 16 12.11 0.08 -4.24
C HIS A 16 10.81 -0.71 -4.51
N TRP A 17 9.63 -0.18 -4.17
CA TRP A 17 8.34 -0.79 -4.54
C TRP A 17 7.87 -0.41 -5.94
N ARG A 18 8.50 0.58 -6.58
CA ARG A 18 8.24 0.89 -7.99
C ARG A 18 8.64 -0.30 -8.86
N GLY A 19 7.78 -0.68 -9.79
CA GLY A 19 7.95 -1.85 -10.64
C GLY A 19 7.66 -3.19 -9.95
N VAL A 20 7.42 -3.20 -8.63
CA VAL A 20 7.11 -4.41 -7.83
C VAL A 20 5.67 -4.38 -7.35
N VAL A 21 5.30 -3.33 -6.61
CA VAL A 21 3.94 -3.08 -6.11
C VAL A 21 3.29 -1.97 -6.94
N TYR A 22 4.01 -0.85 -7.15
CA TYR A 22 3.49 0.30 -7.90
C TYR A 22 3.90 0.23 -9.38
N PRO A 23 3.01 0.59 -10.32
CA PRO A 23 3.38 0.73 -11.72
C PRO A 23 4.55 1.70 -11.91
N GLU A 24 5.42 1.41 -12.88
CA GLU A 24 6.68 2.13 -13.10
C GLU A 24 6.51 3.65 -13.21
N ASN A 25 5.43 4.10 -13.83
CA ASN A 25 5.18 5.53 -14.07
C ASN A 25 4.12 6.13 -13.14
N LEU A 26 3.73 5.44 -12.06
CA LEU A 26 2.75 5.98 -11.11
C LEU A 26 3.39 7.12 -10.28
N PRO A 27 2.80 8.33 -10.26
CA PRO A 27 3.33 9.43 -9.45
C PRO A 27 3.17 9.12 -7.95
N LYS A 28 4.16 9.46 -7.13
CA LYS A 28 4.17 9.17 -5.67
C LYS A 28 2.90 9.62 -4.94
N ARG A 29 2.31 10.76 -5.34
CA ARG A 29 1.04 11.26 -4.76
C ARG A 29 -0.14 10.30 -4.92
N ALA A 30 -0.10 9.41 -5.92
CA ALA A 30 -1.13 8.40 -6.16
C ALA A 30 -0.83 7.06 -5.46
N TRP A 31 0.32 6.93 -4.80
CA TRP A 31 0.72 5.65 -4.19
C TRP A 31 -0.18 5.23 -3.05
N LEU A 32 -0.66 6.14 -2.21
CA LEU A 32 -1.61 5.80 -1.15
C LEU A 32 -2.93 5.27 -1.73
N ALA A 33 -3.44 5.94 -2.78
CA ALA A 33 -4.67 5.51 -3.44
C ALA A 33 -4.52 4.13 -4.09
N PHE A 34 -3.36 3.85 -4.68
CA PHE A 34 -3.05 2.53 -5.22
C PHE A 34 -2.87 1.49 -4.10
N TYR A 35 -2.12 1.81 -3.04
CA TYR A 35 -1.92 0.93 -1.88
C TYR A 35 -3.26 0.53 -1.25
N ALA A 36 -4.21 1.47 -1.15
CA ALA A 36 -5.54 1.24 -0.62
C ALA A 36 -6.42 0.30 -1.48
N THR A 37 -6.00 -0.05 -2.70
CA THR A 37 -6.66 -1.11 -3.47
C THR A 37 -6.17 -2.52 -3.11
N LEU A 38 -5.05 -2.61 -2.38
CA LEU A 38 -4.41 -3.86 -1.98
C LEU A 38 -4.58 -4.16 -0.48
N PHE A 39 -4.51 -3.12 0.36
CA PHE A 39 -4.56 -3.27 1.82
C PHE A 39 -5.50 -2.24 2.44
N ASP A 40 -6.25 -2.70 3.45
CA ASP A 40 -7.21 -1.86 4.17
C ASP A 40 -6.57 -1.07 5.31
N THR A 41 -5.30 -1.29 5.63
CA THR A 41 -4.62 -0.63 6.76
C THR A 41 -3.14 -0.41 6.49
N VAL A 42 -2.56 0.53 7.21
CA VAL A 42 -1.13 0.86 7.18
C VAL A 42 -0.75 1.50 8.52
N GLU A 43 0.43 1.17 9.04
CA GLU A 43 1.02 1.78 10.22
C GLU A 43 1.89 2.99 9.80
N ILE A 44 1.97 4.01 10.67
CA ILE A 44 2.75 5.25 10.47
C ILE A 44 3.60 5.54 11.70
#